data_AF-A0A7K8C734-F1
#
_entry.id   AF-A0A7K8C734-F1
#
_cell.length_a   1.000
_cell.length_b   1.000
_cell.length_c   1.000
_cell.angle_alpha   90.00
_cell.angle_beta   90.00
_cell.angle_gamma   90.00
#
_symmetry.space_group_name_H-M   'P 1'
#
loop_
_entity.id
_entity.type
_entity.pdbx_description
1 polymer ?
#
loop_
_entity_poly.entity_id
_entity_poly.type
_entity_poly.pdbx_seq_one_letter_code
_entity_poly.pdbx_strand_id
1 'polypeptide(L)'
;FFYFCTENSLYAYSLKDLCSAAVGMEIKLPGLQQDPQWEKNIDHTTHRLSLLRFGDFRYLAKVPGRSRDNILVVNSEMATLINTKDLHTVWTLNVSHALSEPLLGYYKPDVLGIVLESEIGPNRKKV
;
A
#
# COMPACT_ATOMS: atom_id res chain seq x y z
N PHE A 1 -10.86 -4.22 -3.00
CA PHE A 1 -10.48 -2.81 -3.24
C PHE A 1 -9.36 -2.77 -4.26
N PHE A 2 -9.32 -1.71 -5.06
CA PHE A 2 -8.25 -1.38 -6.00
C PHE A 2 -7.46 -0.21 -5.43
N TYR A 3 -6.14 -0.25 -5.59
CA TYR A 3 -5.22 0.71 -4.98
C TYR A 3 -4.54 1.55 -6.06
N PHE A 4 -4.54 2.86 -5.87
CA PHE A 4 -3.87 3.81 -6.75
C PHE A 4 -3.00 4.73 -5.90
N CYS A 5 -1.75 4.93 -6.31
CA CYS A 5 -0.82 5.81 -5.62
C CYS A 5 -0.53 7.02 -6.50
N THR A 6 -0.54 8.20 -5.90
CA THR A 6 0.11 9.40 -6.44
C THR A 6 1.34 9.72 -5.60
N GLU A 7 2.07 10.79 -5.94
CA GLU A 7 3.23 11.23 -5.15
C GLU A 7 2.90 11.48 -3.68
N ASN A 8 1.66 11.91 -3.37
CA ASN A 8 1.33 12.42 -2.04
C ASN A 8 0.15 11.69 -1.38
N SER A 9 -0.42 10.67 -2.03
CA SER A 9 -1.61 9.99 -1.50
C SER A 9 -1.78 8.58 -2.04
N LEU A 10 -2.26 7.70 -1.16
CA LEU A 10 -2.80 6.41 -1.52
C LEU A 10 -4.33 6.47 -1.55
N TYR A 11 -4.91 6.05 -2.66
CA TYR A 11 -6.33 5.99 -2.90
C TYR A 11 -6.79 4.53 -2.94
N ALA A 12 -7.96 4.28 -2.39
CA ALA A 12 -8.58 2.97 -2.40
C ALA A 12 -10.02 3.07 -2.89
N TYR A 13 -10.31 2.36 -3.98
CA TYR A 13 -11.65 2.31 -4.57
C TYR A 13 -12.24 0.92 -4.40
N SER A 14 -13.51 0.84 -3.99
CA SER A 14 -14.25 -0.41 -4.09
C SER A 14 -14.56 -0.72 -5.56
N LEU A 15 -14.86 -1.98 -5.87
CA LEU A 15 -15.33 -2.32 -7.24
C LEU A 15 -16.63 -1.59 -7.57
N LYS A 16 -17.51 -1.40 -6.58
CA LYS A 16 -18.75 -0.64 -6.72
C LYS A 16 -18.46 0.81 -7.14
N ASP A 17 -17.49 1.46 -6.49
CA ASP A 17 -17.13 2.86 -6.79
C ASP A 17 -16.57 2.99 -8.20
N LEU A 18 -15.65 2.09 -8.60
CA LEU A 18 -15.09 2.09 -9.95
C LEU A 18 -16.15 1.86 -11.02
N CYS A 19 -17.04 0.88 -10.83
CA CYS A 19 -18.12 0.61 -11.77
C CYS A 19 -19.09 1.79 -11.85
N SER A 20 -19.47 2.38 -10.71
CA SER A 20 -20.39 3.51 -10.69
C SER A 20 -19.78 4.75 -11.35
N ALA A 21 -18.48 5.00 -11.13
CA ALA A 21 -17.73 6.08 -11.78
C ALA A 21 -17.62 5.87 -13.29
N ALA A 22 -17.38 4.63 -13.75
CA ALA A 22 -17.24 4.31 -15.17
C ALA A 22 -18.57 4.43 -15.93
N VAL A 23 -19.69 4.07 -15.30
CA VAL A 23 -21.02 4.07 -15.94
C VAL A 23 -21.79 5.38 -15.70
N GLY A 24 -21.38 6.18 -14.70
CA GLY A 24 -22.01 7.45 -14.36
C GLY A 24 -23.32 7.32 -13.59
N MET A 25 -23.64 6.14 -13.06
CA MET A 25 -24.82 5.90 -12.21
C MET A 25 -24.48 4.91 -11.10
N GLU A 26 -25.24 4.93 -10.00
CA GLU A 26 -25.03 3.96 -8.94
C GLU A 26 -25.40 2.55 -9.42
N ILE A 27 -24.44 1.63 -9.35
CA ILE A 27 -24.65 0.24 -9.73
C ILE A 27 -24.84 -0.60 -8.47
N LYS A 28 -25.97 -1.31 -8.42
CA LYS A 28 -26.16 -2.41 -7.48
C LYS A 28 -25.50 -3.65 -8.05
N LEU A 29 -24.38 -4.04 -7.45
CA LEU A 29 -23.68 -5.28 -7.78
C LEU A 29 -24.06 -6.34 -6.74
N PRO A 30 -25.08 -7.17 -7.00
CA PRO A 30 -25.48 -8.22 -6.07
C PRO A 30 -24.32 -9.20 -5.85
N GLY A 31 -24.05 -9.53 -4.58
CA GLY A 31 -22.96 -10.43 -4.19
C GLY A 31 -21.65 -9.74 -3.78
N LEU A 32 -21.52 -8.41 -3.94
CA LEU A 32 -20.42 -7.68 -3.32
C LEU A 32 -20.68 -7.48 -1.82
N GLN A 33 -19.77 -7.98 -0.99
CA GLN A 33 -19.75 -7.68 0.43
C GLN A 33 -18.99 -6.38 0.68
N GLN A 34 -19.54 -5.54 1.55
CA GLN A 34 -18.83 -4.40 2.10
C GLN A 34 -17.74 -4.88 3.06
N ASP A 35 -16.66 -4.11 3.16
CA ASP A 35 -15.56 -4.37 4.08
C ASP A 35 -15.48 -3.18 5.06
N PRO A 36 -16.13 -3.26 6.24
CA PRO A 36 -16.27 -2.12 7.14
C PRO A 36 -14.93 -1.55 7.61
N GLN A 37 -13.88 -2.39 7.69
CA GLN A 37 -12.54 -1.94 8.06
C GLN A 37 -11.97 -1.02 6.99
N TRP A 38 -12.17 -1.34 5.71
CA TRP A 38 -11.76 -0.48 4.62
C TRP A 38 -12.59 0.79 4.53
N GLU A 39 -13.91 0.67 4.56
CA GLU A 39 -14.82 1.81 4.45
C GLU A 39 -14.60 2.86 5.56
N LYS A 40 -14.25 2.42 6.78
CA LYS A 40 -13.93 3.33 7.89
C LYS A 40 -12.64 4.14 7.66
N ASN A 41 -11.67 3.57 6.96
CA ASN A 41 -10.34 4.16 6.79
C ASN A 41 -10.19 4.92 5.46
N ILE A 42 -11.19 4.85 4.58
CA ILE A 42 -11.22 5.57 3.32
C ILE A 42 -12.09 6.82 3.50
N ASP A 43 -11.56 7.97 3.12
CA ASP A 43 -12.36 9.18 3.01
C ASP A 43 -13.37 9.03 1.86
N HIS A 44 -14.66 9.10 2.16
CA HIS A 44 -15.74 8.83 1.20
C HIS A 44 -15.83 9.85 0.06
N THR A 45 -15.29 11.06 0.23
CA THR A 45 -15.35 12.11 -0.80
C THR A 45 -14.14 12.03 -1.73
N THR A 46 -12.96 11.77 -1.17
CA THR A 46 -11.68 11.82 -1.88
C THR A 46 -11.10 10.45 -2.19
N HIS A 47 -11.67 9.38 -1.64
CA HIS A 47 -11.17 8.00 -1.69
C HIS A 47 -9.75 7.82 -1.13
N ARG A 48 -9.24 8.80 -0.36
CA ARG A 48 -7.90 8.76 0.24
C ARG A 48 -7.90 7.87 1.48
N LEU A 49 -6.87 7.04 1.60
CA LEU A 49 -6.69 6.20 2.79
C LEU A 49 -6.13 7.06 3.95
N SER A 50 -6.92 7.23 4.99
CA SER A 50 -6.68 8.17 6.09
C SER A 50 -5.59 7.73 7.07
N LEU A 51 -5.29 6.43 7.11
CA LEU A 51 -4.27 5.84 7.99
C LEU A 51 -2.85 6.31 7.66
N LEU A 52 -2.65 6.90 6.49
CA LEU A 52 -1.35 7.07 5.87
C LEU A 52 -1.19 8.52 5.42
N ARG A 53 -0.77 9.39 6.35
CA ARG A 53 -0.20 10.68 5.99
C ARG A 53 1.25 10.48 5.56
N PHE A 54 1.45 9.77 4.46
CA PHE A 54 2.77 9.74 3.84
C PHE A 54 2.88 10.94 2.89
N GLY A 55 3.83 11.83 3.19
CA GLY A 55 4.40 12.67 2.14
C GLY A 55 5.35 11.83 1.28
N ASP A 56 5.54 12.22 0.03
CA ASP A 56 6.56 11.72 -0.90
C ASP A 56 6.61 10.20 -1.09
N PHE A 57 5.48 9.60 -1.48
CA PHE A 57 5.40 8.20 -1.91
C PHE A 57 6.34 7.94 -3.09
N ARG A 58 7.16 6.89 -2.97
CA ARG A 58 8.13 6.46 -3.99
C ARG A 58 7.72 5.13 -4.61
N TYR A 59 7.36 4.17 -3.77
CA TYR A 59 7.01 2.83 -4.22
C TYR A 59 5.81 2.26 -3.47
N LEU A 60 5.00 1.51 -4.20
CA LEU A 60 3.89 0.71 -3.68
C LEU A 60 4.04 -0.72 -4.19
N ALA A 61 4.23 -1.67 -3.29
CA ALA A 61 4.40 -3.07 -3.66
C ALA A 61 3.38 -3.96 -2.93
N LYS A 62 2.83 -4.93 -3.66
CA LYS A 62 2.00 -5.97 -3.10
C LYS A 62 2.89 -7.08 -2.54
N VAL A 63 2.74 -7.40 -1.26
CA VAL A 63 3.54 -8.43 -0.58
C VAL A 63 2.64 -9.61 -0.22
N PRO A 64 2.88 -10.82 -0.75
CA PRO A 64 2.14 -12.01 -0.34
C PRO A 64 2.11 -12.19 1.18
N GLY A 65 0.92 -12.37 1.74
CA GLY A 65 0.71 -12.62 3.17
C GLY A 65 0.04 -13.97 3.41
N ARG A 66 -0.02 -14.41 4.67
CA ARG A 66 -0.55 -15.75 5.02
C ARG A 66 -2.05 -15.92 4.75
N SER A 67 -2.84 -14.89 5.02
CA SER A 67 -4.31 -14.93 4.86
C SER A 67 -4.83 -13.97 3.79
N ARG A 68 -4.15 -12.83 3.65
CA ARG A 68 -4.41 -11.80 2.65
C ARG A 68 -3.08 -11.13 2.35
N ASP A 69 -2.94 -10.58 1.16
CA ASP A 69 -1.75 -9.85 0.78
C ASP A 69 -1.56 -8.62 1.68
N ASN A 70 -0.32 -8.26 1.95
CA ASN A 70 0.03 -7.00 2.57
C ASN A 70 0.37 -5.97 1.50
N ILE A 71 0.40 -4.70 1.89
CA ILE A 71 0.85 -3.59 1.05
C ILE A 71 2.10 -3.01 1.70
N LEU A 72 3.19 -2.96 0.95
CA LEU A 72 4.38 -2.21 1.32
C LEU A 72 4.28 -0.82 0.70
N VAL A 73 4.36 0.20 1.54
CA VAL A 73 4.44 1.59 1.14
C VAL A 73 5.82 2.11 1.48
N VAL A 74 6.51 2.69 0.51
CA VAL A 74 7.82 3.30 0.70
C VAL A 74 7.75 4.77 0.32
N ASN A 75 8.09 5.64 1.25
CA ASN A 75 8.26 7.07 1.00
C ASN A 75 9.73 7.49 1.16
N SER A 76 9.99 8.80 1.18
CA SER A 76 11.34 9.35 1.31
C SER A 76 12.05 9.00 2.63
N GLU A 77 11.29 8.70 3.70
CA GLU A 77 11.81 8.55 5.07
C GLU A 77 11.60 7.15 5.66
N MET A 78 10.59 6.42 5.18
CA MET A 78 10.06 5.22 5.82
C MET A 78 9.54 4.20 4.81
N ALA A 79 9.79 2.93 5.12
CA ALA A 79 9.11 1.80 4.52
C ALA A 79 8.14 1.23 5.56
N THR A 80 6.87 1.11 5.20
CA THR A 80 5.80 0.64 6.07
C THR A 80 5.06 -0.52 5.44
N LEU A 81 4.99 -1.65 6.15
CA LEU A 81 4.19 -2.79 5.74
C LEU A 81 2.82 -2.76 6.43
N ILE A 82 1.76 -2.87 5.64
CA ILE A 82 0.37 -2.73 6.08
C ILE A 82 -0.38 -4.02 5.77
N ASN A 83 -1.11 -4.52 6.76
CA ASN A 83 -1.98 -5.68 6.57
C ASN A 83 -3.30 -5.25 5.90
N THR A 84 -3.69 -5.86 4.79
CA THR A 84 -4.94 -5.47 4.09
C THR A 84 -6.21 -6.08 4.67
N LYS A 85 -6.11 -6.96 5.67
CA LYS A 85 -7.28 -7.55 6.34
C LYS A 85 -7.95 -6.55 7.29
N ASP A 86 -7.14 -5.83 8.04
CA ASP A 86 -7.56 -4.97 9.16
C ASP A 86 -6.84 -3.61 9.15
N LEU A 87 -6.02 -3.35 8.12
CA LEU A 87 -5.38 -2.06 7.86
C LEU A 87 -4.44 -1.56 8.96
N HIS A 88 -3.87 -2.46 9.76
CA HIS A 88 -2.84 -2.09 10.72
C HIS A 88 -1.44 -2.12 10.11
N THR A 89 -0.57 -1.26 10.64
CA THR A 89 0.87 -1.30 10.37
C THR A 89 1.47 -2.54 11.03
N VAL A 90 2.03 -3.44 10.20
CA VAL A 90 2.75 -4.64 10.66
C VAL A 90 4.13 -4.24 11.18
N TRP A 91 4.84 -3.39 10.42
CA TRP A 91 6.11 -2.80 10.84
C TRP A 91 6.41 -1.54 10.03
N THR A 92 7.28 -0.70 10.59
CA THR A 92 7.88 0.47 9.93
C THR A 92 9.39 0.41 10.07
N LEU A 93 10.10 0.77 9.00
CA LEU A 93 11.55 0.84 8.94
C LEU A 93 11.97 2.20 8.39
N ASN A 94 12.87 2.88 9.09
CA ASN A 94 13.45 4.12 8.58
C ASN A 94 14.32 3.82 7.35
N VAL A 95 14.05 4.51 6.25
CA VAL A 95 14.85 4.49 5.02
C VAL A 95 15.25 5.92 4.69
N SER A 96 16.52 6.14 4.42
CA SER A 96 17.02 7.40 3.91
C SER A 96 16.98 7.33 2.40
N HIS A 97 15.89 7.79 1.79
CA HIS A 97 15.67 7.78 0.33
C HIS A 97 15.84 6.40 -0.32
N ALA A 98 14.72 5.74 -0.62
CA ALA A 98 14.77 4.52 -1.42
C ALA A 98 15.38 4.78 -2.80
N LEU A 99 16.39 4.00 -3.18
CA LEU A 99 17.17 4.13 -4.42
C LEU A 99 16.61 3.30 -5.57
N SER A 100 15.88 2.23 -5.25
CA SER A 100 15.27 1.32 -6.22
C SER A 100 13.93 0.80 -5.72
N GLU A 101 13.16 0.22 -6.64
CA GLU A 101 11.94 -0.51 -6.28
C GLU A 101 12.26 -1.66 -5.31
N PRO A 102 11.43 -1.90 -4.27
CA PRO A 102 11.62 -3.01 -3.35
C PRO A 102 11.56 -4.36 -4.05
N LEU A 103 12.50 -5.26 -3.74
CA LEU A 103 12.55 -6.59 -4.33
C LEU A 103 12.00 -7.64 -3.36
N LEU A 104 11.06 -8.44 -3.84
CA LEU A 104 10.49 -9.57 -3.10
C LEU A 104 11.21 -10.86 -3.50
N GLY A 105 11.60 -11.68 -2.51
CA GLY A 105 12.30 -12.92 -2.78
C GLY A 105 12.46 -13.82 -1.56
N TYR A 106 12.80 -15.09 -1.79
CA TYR A 106 13.06 -16.06 -0.72
C TYR A 106 14.57 -16.14 -0.46
N TYR A 107 15.04 -15.30 0.46
CA TYR A 107 16.46 -15.28 0.88
C TYR A 107 16.73 -16.26 2.03
N LYS A 108 15.67 -16.83 2.61
CA LYS A 108 15.68 -17.93 3.57
C LYS A 108 14.60 -18.94 3.15
N PRO A 109 14.75 -20.24 3.48
CA PRO A 109 13.74 -21.24 3.19
C PRO A 109 12.38 -20.81 3.77
N ASP A 110 11.34 -20.87 2.95
CA ASP A 110 9.94 -20.65 3.31
C ASP A 110 9.59 -19.30 3.95
N VAL A 111 10.49 -18.32 3.85
CA VAL A 111 10.28 -16.95 4.34
C VAL A 111 10.48 -15.96 3.20
N LEU A 112 9.38 -15.32 2.80
CA LEU A 112 9.44 -14.20 1.87
C LEU A 112 10.12 -13.01 2.57
N GLY A 113 11.23 -12.57 1.99
CA GLY A 113 11.94 -11.36 2.38
C GLY A 113 11.66 -10.21 1.43
N ILE A 114 11.92 -9.01 1.93
CA ILE A 114 11.81 -7.75 1.21
C ILE A 114 13.18 -7.10 1.28
N VAL A 115 13.75 -6.75 0.13
CA VAL A 115 15.02 -6.04 0.03
C VAL A 115 14.73 -4.58 -0.30
N LEU A 116 15.34 -3.68 0.46
CA LEU A 116 15.21 -2.24 0.33
C LEU A 116 16.60 -1.63 0.16
N GLU A 117 16.80 -0.89 -0.91
CA GLU A 117 18.05 -0.14 -1.10
C GLU A 117 17.85 1.32 -0.67
N SER A 118 18.67 1.79 0.27
CA SER A 118 18.58 3.14 0.84
C SER A 118 19.93 3.84 0.77
N GLU A 119 19.93 5.13 0.48
CA GLU A 119 21.12 5.98 0.50
C GLU A 119 21.56 6.25 1.94
N ILE A 120 22.85 6.06 2.23
CA ILE A 120 23.42 6.40 3.56
C ILE A 120 24.52 7.47 3.46
N GLY A 121 24.65 8.09 2.29
CA GLY A 121 25.62 9.15 2.00
C GLY A 121 26.15 9.05 0.56
N PRO A 122 27.04 9.99 0.16
CA PRO A 122 27.55 10.06 -1.20
C PRO A 122 28.15 8.73 -1.66
N ASN A 123 27.60 8.17 -2.74
CA ASN A 123 28.00 6.88 -3.32
C ASN A 123 27.98 5.70 -2.33
N ARG A 124 27.16 5.76 -1.27
CA ARG A 124 27.00 4.68 -0.29
C ARG A 124 25.54 4.30 -0.15
N LYS A 125 25.25 3.01 -0.25
CA LYS A 125 23.92 2.46 -0.01
C LYS A 125 23.94 1.39 1.09
N LYS A 126 22.81 1.23 1.74
CA LYS A 126 22.49 0.12 2.64
C LYS A 126 21.44 -0.76 1.96
N VAL A 127 21.58 -2.07 2.16
CA VAL A 127 20.67 -3.12 1.72
C VAL A 127 20.21 -3.90 2.94
#